data_AF-A0A971AB25-F1
#
_entry.id   AF-A0A971AB25-F1
#
_cell.length_a   1.000
_cell.length_b   1.000
_cell.length_c   1.000
_cell.angle_alpha   90.00
_cell.angle_beta   90.00
_cell.angle_gamma   90.00
#
_symmetry.space_group_name_H-M   'P 1'
#
loop_
_entity.id
_entity.type
_entity.pdbx_description
1 polymer ?
#
loop_
_entity_poly.entity_id
_entity_poly.type
_entity_poly.pdbx_seq_one_letter_code
_entity_poly.pdbx_strand_id
1 'polypeptide(L)'
;VKTGKMLDEYQPEYKTVYDYTLMQYTGLKDKNGKEIYEGDIVENTTQTVYLGDKFEVVWNKNYAGYQLMSNGFTSNIPLIQNFMSYKVLGNIYKNPELMV
;
A
#
# COMPACT_ATOMS: atom_id res chain seq x y z
N VAL A 1 45.66 -9.90 48.13
CA VAL A 1 44.35 -9.65 47.49
C VAL A 1 44.62 -9.14 46.08
N LYS A 2 44.44 -9.98 45.05
CA LYS A 2 44.47 -9.54 43.64
C LYS A 2 43.03 -9.21 43.28
N THR A 3 42.72 -7.92 43.16
CA THR A 3 41.42 -7.44 42.71
C THR A 3 41.27 -7.79 41.23
N GLY A 4 40.29 -8.63 40.92
CA GLY A 4 39.91 -8.94 39.54
C GLY A 4 39.36 -7.68 38.88
N LYS A 5 39.85 -7.35 37.68
CA LYS A 5 39.19 -6.37 36.82
C LYS A 5 37.87 -6.99 36.36
N MET A 6 36.76 -6.29 36.63
CA MET A 6 35.49 -6.53 35.95
C MET A 6 35.77 -6.46 34.44
N LEU A 7 35.35 -7.49 33.70
CA LEU A 7 35.32 -7.43 32.24
C LEU A 7 34.20 -6.45 31.89
N ASP A 8 34.50 -5.43 31.10
CA ASP A 8 33.51 -4.49 30.58
C ASP A 8 32.43 -5.29 29.82
N GLU A 9 31.15 -5.01 30.10
CA GLU A 9 30.02 -5.68 29.47
C GLU A 9 30.07 -5.48 27.94
N TYR A 10 30.15 -6.58 27.21
CA TYR A 10 30.03 -6.59 25.76
C TYR A 10 28.60 -6.18 25.37
N GLN A 11 28.44 -4.99 24.80
CA GLN A 11 27.19 -4.54 24.20
C GLN A 11 27.25 -4.72 22.67
N PRO A 12 26.57 -5.73 22.09
CA PRO A 12 26.51 -5.85 20.65
C PRO A 12 25.66 -4.72 20.07
N GLU A 13 26.27 -3.95 19.18
CA GLU A 13 25.63 -2.90 18.40
C GLU A 13 24.79 -3.53 17.28
N TYR A 14 23.51 -3.80 17.57
CA TYR A 14 22.55 -4.27 16.59
C TYR A 14 22.22 -3.14 15.60
N LYS A 15 22.89 -3.14 14.44
CA LYS A 15 22.53 -2.28 13.32
C LYS A 15 21.40 -2.92 12.51
N THR A 16 20.16 -2.74 12.93
CA THR A 16 19.00 -3.06 12.10
C THR A 16 18.93 -2.06 10.94
N VAL A 17 19.43 -2.45 9.76
CA VAL A 17 19.26 -1.67 8.53
C VAL A 17 18.26 -2.40 7.64
N TYR A 18 16.99 -2.15 7.88
CA TYR A 18 15.92 -2.59 7.01
C TYR A 18 15.15 -1.37 6.55
N ASP A 19 15.40 -0.95 5.31
CA ASP A 19 14.62 0.09 4.64
C ASP A 19 13.48 -0.59 3.86
N TYR A 20 12.41 -0.93 4.58
CA TYR A 20 11.21 -1.51 3.99
C TYR A 20 10.04 -0.56 4.16
N THR A 21 9.36 -0.26 3.05
CA THR A 21 8.01 0.31 3.08
C THR A 21 7.02 -0.84 3.19
N LEU A 22 6.25 -0.86 4.28
CA LEU A 22 5.14 -1.79 4.45
C LEU A 22 3.86 -1.16 3.92
N MET A 23 3.03 -1.96 3.26
CA MET A 23 1.71 -1.55 2.79
C MET A 23 0.64 -2.46 3.39
N GLN A 24 -0.47 -1.87 3.78
CA GLN A 24 -1.54 -2.60 4.45
C GLN A 24 -2.44 -3.31 3.43
N TYR A 25 -2.77 -4.57 3.70
CA TYR A 25 -3.81 -5.29 2.97
C TYR A 25 -5.18 -4.66 3.24
N THR A 26 -5.97 -4.46 2.18
CA THR A 26 -7.29 -3.83 2.30
C THR A 26 -8.39 -4.74 2.85
N GLY A 27 -8.17 -6.07 2.87
CA GLY A 27 -9.23 -7.04 3.13
C GLY A 27 -10.03 -7.44 1.88
N LEU A 28 -9.71 -6.88 0.71
CA LEU A 28 -10.47 -7.06 -0.54
C LEU A 28 -9.64 -7.78 -1.60
N LYS A 29 -10.32 -8.41 -2.56
CA LYS A 29 -9.70 -9.04 -3.74
C LYS A 29 -10.33 -8.48 -4.99
N ASP A 30 -9.52 -8.13 -5.98
CA ASP A 30 -9.98 -7.65 -7.28
C ASP A 30 -10.79 -8.73 -8.02
N LYS A 31 -11.33 -8.38 -9.19
CA LYS A 31 -12.16 -9.30 -9.96
C LYS A 31 -11.48 -10.61 -10.38
N ASN A 32 -10.14 -10.65 -10.38
CA ASN A 32 -9.35 -11.82 -10.73
C ASN A 32 -8.88 -12.59 -9.48
N GLY A 33 -9.35 -12.21 -8.29
CA GLY A 33 -8.99 -12.83 -7.02
C GLY A 33 -7.64 -12.37 -6.46
N LYS A 34 -7.02 -11.34 -7.04
CA LYS A 34 -5.76 -10.78 -6.52
C LYS A 34 -6.07 -9.84 -5.36
N GLU A 35 -5.34 -9.99 -4.26
CA GLU A 35 -5.46 -9.10 -3.10
C GLU A 35 -5.08 -7.66 -3.45
N ILE A 36 -5.84 -6.72 -2.89
CA ILE A 36 -5.62 -5.28 -3.07
C ILE A 36 -4.94 -4.73 -1.82
N TYR A 37 -3.85 -3.99 -2.00
CA TYR A 37 -3.07 -3.35 -0.94
C TYR A 37 -3.09 -1.83 -1.09
N GLU A 38 -2.73 -1.12 -0.01
CA GLU A 38 -2.41 0.31 -0.09
C GLU A 38 -1.27 0.57 -1.09
N GLY A 39 -1.42 1.60 -1.93
CA GLY A 39 -0.48 1.96 -2.99
C GLY A 39 -0.63 1.13 -4.28
N ASP A 40 -1.54 0.15 -4.33
CA ASP A 40 -1.85 -0.54 -5.59
C ASP A 40 -2.48 0.43 -6.60
N ILE A 41 -2.12 0.24 -7.86
CA ILE A 41 -2.71 0.92 -9.00
C ILE A 41 -3.74 -0.02 -9.61
N VAL A 42 -4.98 0.44 -9.63
CA VAL A 42 -6.13 -0.32 -10.11
C VAL A 42 -6.77 0.35 -11.32
N GLU A 43 -7.22 -0.47 -12.27
CA GLU A 43 -7.90 -0.02 -13.49
C GLU A 43 -9.39 -0.37 -13.40
N ASN A 44 -10.26 0.59 -13.74
CA ASN A 44 -11.69 0.31 -13.86
C ASN A 44 -11.96 -0.48 -15.15
N THR A 45 -12.60 -1.63 -15.00
CA THR A 45 -12.89 -2.55 -16.10
C THR A 45 -14.38 -2.72 -16.40
N THR A 46 -15.21 -1.90 -15.75
CA THR A 46 -16.66 -1.88 -15.99
C THR A 46 -16.94 -1.04 -17.24
N GLN A 47 -17.87 -1.49 -18.09
CA GLN A 47 -18.30 -0.79 -19.30
C GLN A 47 -19.06 0.50 -18.98
N THR A 48 -18.33 1.52 -18.52
CA THR A 48 -18.81 2.86 -18.16
C THR A 48 -17.93 3.91 -18.84
N VAL A 49 -18.26 5.19 -18.65
CA VAL A 49 -17.42 6.31 -19.13
C VAL A 49 -16.02 6.33 -18.51
N TYR A 50 -15.80 5.61 -17.41
CA TYR A 50 -14.53 5.50 -16.70
C TYR A 50 -13.74 4.23 -17.05
N LEU A 51 -14.13 3.50 -18.11
CA LEU A 51 -13.43 2.29 -18.54
C LEU A 51 -11.98 2.61 -18.89
N GLY A 52 -11.03 1.92 -18.26
CA GLY A 52 -9.59 2.12 -18.45
C GLY A 52 -8.98 3.18 -17.55
N ASP A 53 -9.79 3.93 -16.79
CA ASP A 53 -9.27 4.89 -15.81
C ASP A 53 -8.51 4.16 -14.71
N LYS A 54 -7.39 4.75 -14.30
CA LYS A 54 -6.48 4.20 -13.29
C LYS A 54 -6.49 5.06 -12.04
N PHE A 55 -6.37 4.37 -10.91
CA PHE A 55 -6.43 4.98 -9.59
C PHE A 55 -5.42 4.31 -8.66
N GLU A 56 -4.85 5.10 -7.76
CA GLU A 56 -4.09 4.60 -6.61
C GLU A 56 -5.06 4.27 -5.46
N VAL A 57 -4.82 3.15 -4.77
CA VAL A 57 -5.53 2.79 -3.54
C VAL A 57 -4.87 3.48 -2.33
N VAL A 58 -5.62 4.33 -1.63
CA VAL A 58 -5.10 5.13 -0.51
C VAL A 58 -5.95 4.96 0.75
N TRP A 59 -5.34 5.09 1.94
CA TRP A 59 -6.07 5.18 3.20
C TRP A 59 -6.58 6.62 3.44
N ASN A 60 -7.90 6.80 3.54
CA ASN A 60 -8.49 8.07 3.93
C ASN A 60 -8.79 8.10 5.43
N LYS A 61 -8.04 8.92 6.17
CA LYS A 61 -8.19 9.08 7.63
C LYS A 61 -9.54 9.67 8.06
N ASN A 62 -10.15 10.52 7.24
CA ASN A 62 -11.43 11.17 7.57
C ASN A 62 -12.61 10.20 7.50
N TYR A 63 -12.53 9.22 6.60
CA TYR A 63 -13.55 8.18 6.42
C TYR A 63 -13.18 6.84 7.09
N ALA A 64 -11.97 6.73 7.65
CA ALA A 64 -11.42 5.51 8.20
C ALA A 64 -11.57 4.30 7.25
N GLY A 65 -11.21 4.51 5.98
CA GLY A 65 -11.35 3.48 4.96
C GLY A 65 -10.53 3.74 3.70
N TYR A 66 -10.37 2.70 2.89
CA TYR A 66 -9.66 2.79 1.61
C TYR A 66 -10.50 3.46 0.53
N GLN A 67 -9.85 4.29 -0.28
CA GLN A 67 -10.44 5.03 -1.40
C GLN A 67 -9.52 4.98 -2.62
N LEU A 68 -10.04 5.50 -3.74
CA LEU A 68 -9.32 5.59 -5.00
C LEU A 68 -8.89 7.04 -5.23
N MET A 69 -7.62 7.26 -5.55
CA MET A 69 -7.05 8.57 -5.84
C MET A 69 -6.60 8.65 -7.30
N SER A 70 -6.86 9.77 -7.95
CA SER A 70 -6.30 10.11 -9.25
C SER A 70 -5.98 11.61 -9.28
N ASN A 71 -4.78 11.97 -9.76
CA ASN A 71 -4.33 13.35 -9.89
C ASN A 71 -4.48 14.20 -8.61
N GLY A 72 -4.25 13.58 -7.44
CA GLY A 72 -4.37 14.25 -6.13
C GLY A 72 -5.80 14.40 -5.60
N PHE A 73 -6.81 13.89 -6.32
CA PHE A 73 -8.21 13.90 -5.90
C PHE A 73 -8.66 12.50 -5.51
N THR A 74 -9.26 12.36 -4.33
CA THR A 74 -9.82 11.11 -3.84
C THR A 74 -11.29 10.96 -4.23
N SER A 75 -11.70 9.74 -4.56
CA SER A 75 -13.09 9.38 -4.76
C SER A 75 -13.88 9.57 -3.45
N ASN A 76 -15.10 10.08 -3.55
CA ASN A 76 -16.01 10.15 -2.41
C ASN A 76 -16.61 8.77 -2.06
N ILE A 77 -16.36 7.76 -2.89
CA ILE A 77 -16.85 6.39 -2.72
C ILE A 77 -15.72 5.53 -2.13
N PRO A 78 -15.92 4.89 -0.97
CA PRO A 78 -15.03 3.87 -0.42
C PRO A 78 -14.82 2.70 -1.37
N LEU A 79 -13.58 2.20 -1.46
CA LEU A 79 -13.19 1.06 -2.31
C LEU A 79 -14.07 -0.17 -2.08
N ILE A 80 -14.47 -0.43 -0.82
CA ILE A 80 -15.28 -1.60 -0.45
C ILE A 80 -16.64 -1.66 -1.18
N GLN A 81 -17.15 -0.53 -1.70
CA GLN A 81 -18.42 -0.52 -2.41
C GLN A 81 -18.33 -1.04 -3.86
N ASN A 82 -17.15 -0.98 -4.47
CA ASN A 82 -16.99 -1.23 -5.91
C ASN A 82 -15.68 -1.93 -6.31
N PHE A 83 -14.95 -2.53 -5.35
CA PHE A 83 -13.67 -3.21 -5.60
C PHE A 83 -13.71 -4.26 -6.73
N MET A 84 -14.85 -4.93 -6.95
CA MET A 84 -15.02 -5.91 -8.03
C MET A 84 -15.05 -5.30 -9.45
N SER A 85 -15.21 -3.99 -9.57
CA SER A 85 -15.11 -3.28 -10.85
C SER A 85 -13.66 -3.13 -11.33
N TYR A 86 -12.70 -3.37 -10.45
CA TYR A 86 -11.31 -3.04 -10.67
C TYR A 86 -10.41 -4.27 -10.88
N LYS A 87 -9.30 -4.03 -11.55
CA LYS A 87 -8.18 -4.97 -11.72
C LYS A 87 -6.90 -4.31 -11.23
N VAL A 88 -6.12 -5.01 -10.40
CA VAL A 88 -4.79 -4.52 -9.99
C VAL A 88 -3.82 -4.65 -11.17
N LEU A 89 -3.19 -3.55 -11.56
CA LEU A 89 -2.18 -3.49 -12.62
C LEU A 89 -0.75 -3.53 -12.07
N GLY A 90 -0.51 -2.90 -10.93
CA GLY A 90 0.81 -2.71 -10.34
C GLY A 90 0.69 -1.91 -9.05
N ASN A 91 1.77 -1.24 -8.63
CA ASN A 91 1.73 -0.29 -7.51
C ASN A 91 2.66 0.90 -7.78
N ILE A 92 2.47 1.98 -7.03
CA ILE A 92 3.20 3.24 -7.22
C ILE A 92 4.71 3.14 -7.04
N TYR A 93 5.20 2.13 -6.30
CA TYR A 93 6.62 1.94 -6.03
C TYR A 93 7.35 1.21 -7.16
N LYS A 94 6.68 0.23 -7.78
CA LYS A 94 7.26 -0.62 -8.83
C LYS A 94 6.85 -0.20 -10.24
N ASN A 95 5.72 0.49 -10.37
CA ASN A 95 5.09 0.84 -11.64
C ASN A 95 4.61 2.31 -11.67
N PRO A 96 5.45 3.30 -11.32
CA PRO A 96 5.05 4.71 -11.32
C PRO A 96 4.59 5.20 -12.70
N GLU A 97 5.08 4.60 -13.79
CA GLU A 97 4.70 4.89 -15.18
C GLU A 97 3.23 4.60 -15.50
N LEU A 98 2.51 3.88 -14.63
CA LEU A 98 1.09 3.59 -14.86
C LEU A 98 0.16 4.76 -14.49
N MET A 99 0.64 5.77 -13.75
CA MET A 99 -0.14 6.94 -13.27
C MET A 99 0.08 8.22 -14.09
N VAL A 100 0.56 8.08 -15.33
CA VAL A 100 0.86 9.19 -16.26
C VAL A 100 -0.41 9.69 -16.95
#